data_AF-A0A7V5SCB7-F1
#
_entry.id   AF-A0A7V5SCB7-F1
#
_cell.length_a   1.000
_cell.length_b   1.000
_cell.length_c   1.000
_cell.angle_alpha   90.00
_cell.angle_beta   90.00
_cell.angle_gamma   90.00
#
_symmetry.space_group_name_H-M   'P 1'
#
loop_
_entity.id
_entity.type
_entity.pdbx_description
1 polymer ?
#
loop_
_entity_poly.entity_id
_entity_poly.type
_entity_poly.pdbx_seq_one_letter_code
_entity_poly.pdbx_strand_id
1 'polypeptide(L)' 'VGGLKAGMGYCGAPDLEALRQARFVRISAASVAESHPHSLEVIREAPNYSVR' A
#
# COMPACT_ATOMS: atom_id res chain seq x y z
N VAL A 1 -4.34 1.54 -12.01
CA VAL A 1 -4.50 0.07 -12.02
C VAL A 1 -3.31 -0.70 -11.40
N GLY A 2 -2.07 -0.23 -11.53
CA GLY A 2 -0.88 -0.96 -11.02
C GLY A 2 -0.95 -1.33 -9.52
N GLY A 3 -1.31 -0.37 -8.65
CA GLY A 3 -1.41 -0.62 -7.20
C GLY A 3 -2.42 -1.71 -6.82
N LEU A 4 -3.58 -1.77 -7.50
CA LEU A 4 -4.58 -2.81 -7.29
C LEU A 4 -4.02 -4.20 -7.64
N LYS A 5 -3.37 -4.34 -8.80
CA LYS A 5 -2.76 -5.62 -9.22
C LYS A 5 -1.64 -6.07 -8.27
N ALA A 6 -0.84 -5.13 -7.76
CA ALA A 6 0.18 -5.43 -6.76
C ALA A 6 -0.45 -5.94 -5.45
N GLY A 7 -1.50 -5.27 -4.95
CA GLY A 7 -2.25 -5.72 -3.77
C GLY A 7 -2.88 -7.10 -3.96
N MET A 8 -3.51 -7.34 -5.11
CA MET A 8 -4.03 -8.67 -5.48
C MET A 8 -2.92 -9.73 -5.48
N GLY A 9 -1.73 -9.41 -5.99
CA GLY A 9 -0.56 -10.29 -5.96
C GLY A 9 -0.12 -10.64 -4.53
N TYR A 10 0.01 -9.64 -3.64
CA TYR A 10 0.38 -9.87 -2.24
C TYR A 10 -0.66 -10.73 -1.49
N CYS A 11 -1.94 -10.55 -1.79
CA CYS A 11 -3.02 -11.32 -1.17
C CYS A 11 -3.30 -12.67 -1.86
N GLY A 12 -2.60 -13.00 -2.96
CA GLY A 12 -2.87 -14.21 -3.73
C GLY A 12 -4.27 -14.25 -4.36
N ALA A 13 -4.85 -13.08 -4.66
CA ALA A 13 -6.21 -12.95 -5.17
C ALA A 13 -6.21 -12.90 -6.72
N PRO A 14 -6.74 -13.93 -7.42
CA PRO A 14 -6.79 -13.94 -8.88
C PRO A 14 -7.82 -12.94 -9.45
N ASP A 15 -8.83 -12.56 -8.65
CA ASP A 15 -9.90 -11.64 -9.03
C ASP A 15 -10.35 -10.76 -7.85
N LEU A 16 -11.33 -9.87 -8.11
CA LEU A 16 -11.83 -8.93 -7.11
C LEU A 16 -12.66 -9.59 -6.00
N GLU A 17 -13.35 -10.68 -6.29
CA GLU A 17 -14.14 -11.39 -5.28
C GLU A 17 -13.21 -12.10 -4.28
N ALA A 18 -12.12 -12.69 -4.76
CA ALA A 18 -11.07 -13.22 -3.91
C ALA A 18 -10.39 -12.13 -3.08
N LEU A 19 -10.10 -10.97 -3.67
CA LEU A 19 -9.48 -9.85 -2.93
C LEU A 19 -10.39 -9.35 -1.80
N ARG A 20 -11.70 -9.33 -2.00
CA ARG A 20 -12.68 -8.94 -0.98
C ARG A 20 -12.69 -9.85 0.25
N GLN A 21 -12.19 -11.08 0.14
CA GLN A 21 -12.04 -12.01 1.26
C GLN A 21 -10.70 -11.88 2.00
N ALA A 22 -9.80 -10.99 1.54
CA ALA A 22 -8.54 -10.74 2.22
C ALA A 22 -8.77 -10.17 3.63
N ARG A 23 -7.83 -10.44 4.54
CA ARG A 23 -7.93 -9.99 5.92
C ARG A 23 -7.13 -8.72 6.13
N PHE A 24 -7.72 -7.82 6.90
CA PHE A 24 -7.01 -6.65 7.43
C PHE A 24 -6.46 -6.93 8.82
N VAL A 25 -5.37 -6.25 9.14
CA VAL A 25 -4.85 -6.14 10.49
C VAL A 25 -5.02 -4.70 10.97
N ARG A 26 -5.43 -4.53 12.23
CA ARG A 26 -5.50 -3.21 12.84
C ARG A 26 -4.10 -2.74 13.19
N ILE A 27 -3.74 -1.54 12.74
CA ILE A 27 -2.44 -0.94 12.99
C ILE A 27 -2.53 0.25 13.95
N SER A 28 -1.39 0.63 14.53
CA SER A 28 -1.25 1.80 15.40
C SER A 28 -1.01 3.09 14.59
N ALA A 29 -1.11 4.25 15.24
CA ALA A 29 -0.74 5.53 14.62
C ALA A 29 0.75 5.58 14.22
N ALA A 30 1.63 4.95 15.01
CA ALA A 30 3.05 4.84 14.68
C ALA A 30 3.27 4.04 13.39
N SER A 31 2.53 2.94 13.23
CA SER A 31 2.58 2.11 12.01
C SER A 31 2.05 2.83 10.77
N VAL A 32 1.13 3.79 10.93
CA VAL A 32 0.71 4.66 9.81
C VAL A 32 1.89 5.51 9.34
N ALA A 33 2.58 6.19 10.26
CA ALA A 33 3.78 6.97 9.92
C ALA A 33 4.88 6.08 9.31
N GLU A 34 5.05 4.87 9.83
CA GLU A 34 6.00 3.88 9.30
C GLU A 34 5.67 3.42 7.87
N SER A 35 4.38 3.29 7.53
CA SER A 35 3.96 2.82 6.20
C SER A 35 4.26 3.82 5.08
N HIS A 36 4.40 5.10 5.42
CA HIS A 36 4.80 6.16 4.49
C HIS A 36 6.33 6.28 4.45
N PRO A 37 6.93 6.79 3.36
CA PRO A 37 8.36 7.13 3.35
C PRO A 37 8.68 8.07 4.51
N HIS A 38 9.64 7.68 5.34
CA HIS A 38 10.04 8.41 6.54
C HIS A 38 11.56 8.37 6.68
N SER A 39 12.11 9.33 7.43
CA SER A 39 13.54 9.46 7.69
C SER A 39 14.42 9.65 6.44
N LEU A 40 13.87 10.24 5.38
CA LEU A 40 14.58 10.52 4.13
C LEU A 40 14.08 11.80 3.46
N GLU A 41 14.92 12.39 2.62
CA GLU A 41 14.57 13.51 1.75
C GLU A 41 14.17 12.98 0.35
N VAL A 42 13.04 13.46 -0.17
CA VAL A 42 12.55 13.07 -1.50
C VAL A 42 13.25 13.91 -2.56
N ILE A 43 14.26 13.32 -3.22
CA ILE A 43 15.04 14.00 -4.27
C ILE A 43 14.31 14.00 -5.62
N ARG A 44 13.44 13.02 -5.85
CA ARG A 44 12.64 12.90 -7.08
C ARG A 44 11.25 12.39 -6.77
N GLU A 45 10.26 12.98 -7.42
CA GLU A 45 8.88 12.55 -7.29
C GLU A 45 8.65 11.14 -7.87
N ALA A 46 7.79 10.39 -7.18
CA ALA A 46 7.30 9.11 -7.65
C ALA A 46 5.97 9.31 -8.40
N PRO A 47 5.74 8.61 -9.54
CA PRO A 47 4.55 8.81 -10.36
C PRO A 47 3.24 8.32 -9.71
N ASN A 48 3.34 7.58 -8.60
CA ASN A 48 2.22 6.95 -7.90
C ASN A 48 2.16 7.30 -6.41
N TYR A 49 2.96 8.26 -5.95
CA TYR A 49 3.02 8.63 -4.54
C TYR A 49 3.29 10.13 -4.39
N SER A 50 2.38 10.84 -3.74
CA SER A 50 2.48 12.28 -3.50
C SER A 50 2.50 12.54 -2.00
N VAL A 51 3.48 13.32 -1.56
CA VAL A 51 3.57 13.84 -0.19
C VAL A 51 2.69 15.09 -0.16
N ARG A 52 1.39 14.92 0.10
CA ARG A 52 0.48 16.03 0.42
C ARG A 52 0.20 16.06 1.91
#